data_AF-A0A0R3SWB8-F1
#
_entry.id   AF-A0A0R3SWB8-F1
#
_cell.length_a   1.000
_cell.length_b   1.000
_cell.length_c   1.000
_cell.angle_alpha   90.00
_cell.angle_beta   90.00
_cell.angle_gamma   90.00
#
_symmetry.space_group_name_H-M   'P 1'
#
loop_
_entity.id
_entity.type
_entity.pdbx_description
1 polymer ?
#
loop_
_entity_poly.entity_id
_entity_poly.type
_entity_poly.pdbx_seq_one_letter_code
_entity_poly.pdbx_strand_id
1 'polypeptide(L)'
;MSIWVVIYDRGYQDTENVISTCLTKVKGFLVGNYKQGNICHPQIWDGAEIVYPPLEQGATLIITNTIETPQQTPCVSNPVEPNKFVCFSDSDCKVDRIPFGGFSALTGRCIGIINGKGVCEIYSWCPLENDTIPFDFSLQDRFEVISNYTIYVRVYIEYRKFGIRGNNKFDDVDITKCRFDKNDPINRHCPIFRLGYIFDEIKLKPSALYKGGVIGILINWDCNLDFGFSGCRPIYSFTNLQGESAEDVGGSGNGKSRRNQEKEV
;
A
#
# COMPACT_ATOMS: atom_id res chain seq x y z
N MET A 1 26.89 -34.47 22.62
CA MET A 1 26.20 -33.64 21.60
C MET A 1 25.41 -34.59 20.72
N SER A 2 24.10 -34.39 20.60
CA SER A 2 23.20 -35.28 19.84
C SER A 2 23.40 -35.10 18.33
N ILE A 3 23.32 -36.19 17.55
CA ILE A 3 23.40 -36.17 16.07
C ILE A 3 22.45 -35.14 15.46
N TRP A 4 21.27 -34.97 16.05
CA TRP A 4 20.27 -34.00 15.63
C TRP A 4 20.80 -32.56 15.62
N VAL A 5 21.44 -32.11 16.71
CA VAL A 5 21.98 -30.75 16.82
C VAL A 5 23.11 -30.49 15.82
N VAL A 6 23.96 -31.50 15.59
CA VAL A 6 25.11 -31.33 14.69
C VAL A 6 24.67 -31.38 13.23
N ILE A 7 23.89 -32.40 12.84
CA ILE A 7 23.57 -32.64 11.42
C ILE A 7 22.30 -31.92 10.97
N TYR A 8 21.20 -32.03 11.73
CA TYR A 8 19.91 -31.50 11.31
C TYR A 8 19.85 -29.98 11.44
N ASP A 9 20.24 -29.46 12.61
CA ASP A 9 20.31 -28.01 12.86
C ASP A 9 21.59 -27.37 12.29
N ARG A 10 22.46 -28.17 11.66
CA ARG A 10 23.74 -27.74 11.08
C ARG A 10 24.62 -27.01 12.11
N GLY A 11 24.65 -27.44 13.37
CA GLY A 11 25.43 -26.80 14.43
C GLY A 11 26.96 -26.80 14.23
N TYR A 12 27.47 -27.45 13.18
CA TYR A 12 28.87 -27.33 12.73
C TYR A 12 29.12 -26.10 11.85
N GLN A 13 28.06 -25.44 11.36
CA GLN A 13 28.15 -24.27 10.51
C GLN A 13 28.08 -22.99 11.34
N ASP A 14 28.82 -22.00 10.89
CA ASP A 14 28.68 -20.63 11.36
C ASP A 14 27.58 -19.93 10.55
N THR A 15 26.79 -19.06 11.20
CA THR A 15 25.61 -18.43 10.58
C THR A 15 25.71 -16.90 10.59
N GLU A 16 25.05 -16.26 9.63
CA GLU A 16 24.95 -14.81 9.52
C GLU A 16 23.59 -14.42 8.93
N ASN A 17 23.01 -13.33 9.44
CA ASN A 17 21.83 -12.73 8.83
C ASN A 17 22.19 -11.93 7.59
N VAL A 18 21.41 -12.09 6.53
CA VAL A 18 21.65 -11.40 5.26
C VAL A 18 21.33 -9.91 5.37
N ILE A 19 22.25 -9.06 4.91
CA ILE A 19 21.98 -7.64 4.69
C ILE A 19 21.41 -7.49 3.28
N SER A 20 20.29 -6.78 3.13
CA SER A 20 19.64 -6.65 1.82
C SER A 20 19.21 -5.22 1.48
N THR A 21 19.15 -4.94 0.19
CA THR A 21 18.49 -3.74 -0.35
C THR A 21 17.58 -4.13 -1.50
N CYS A 22 16.42 -3.49 -1.59
CA CYS A 22 15.35 -3.83 -2.52
C CYS A 22 14.97 -2.60 -3.35
N LEU A 23 14.83 -2.82 -4.65
CA LEU A 23 14.34 -1.86 -5.63
C LEU A 23 13.15 -2.47 -6.36
N THR A 24 12.08 -1.72 -6.51
CA THR A 24 10.87 -2.17 -7.16
C THR A 24 10.61 -1.35 -8.43
N LYS A 25 9.98 -1.98 -9.42
CA LYS A 25 9.43 -1.29 -10.58
C LYS A 25 8.10 -1.91 -10.95
N VAL A 26 7.05 -1.11 -10.89
CA VAL A 26 5.71 -1.52 -11.31
C VAL A 26 5.50 -1.16 -12.78
N LYS A 27 4.81 -2.03 -13.50
CA LYS A 27 4.28 -1.76 -14.83
C LYS A 27 2.79 -2.09 -14.84
N GLY A 28 2.00 -1.10 -15.17
CA GLY A 28 0.55 -1.18 -15.30
C GLY A 28 0.07 -0.08 -16.23
N PHE A 29 -1.17 -0.22 -16.68
CA PHE A 29 -1.81 0.79 -17.50
C PHE A 29 -3.32 0.70 -17.28
N LEU A 30 -3.95 1.85 -17.07
CA LEU A 30 -5.39 1.99 -16.93
C LEU A 30 -5.84 3.25 -17.67
N VAL A 31 -6.96 3.14 -18.38
CA VAL A 31 -7.67 4.29 -18.94
C VAL A 31 -8.93 4.49 -18.13
N GLY A 32 -9.02 5.64 -17.48
CA GLY A 32 -10.21 6.12 -16.81
C GLY A 32 -10.81 7.30 -17.56
N ASN A 33 -11.87 7.86 -16.98
CA ASN A 33 -12.48 9.09 -17.45
C ASN A 33 -12.50 10.10 -16.32
N TYR A 34 -12.18 11.35 -16.66
CA TYR A 34 -12.25 12.48 -15.76
C TYR A 34 -13.27 13.50 -16.29
N LYS A 35 -14.23 13.91 -15.46
CA LYS A 35 -15.24 14.90 -15.84
C LYS A 35 -14.77 16.30 -15.48
N GLN A 36 -14.72 17.18 -16.47
CA GLN A 36 -14.52 18.61 -16.30
C GLN A 36 -15.79 19.35 -16.76
N GLY A 37 -16.64 19.71 -15.80
CA GLY A 37 -17.99 20.21 -16.10
C GLY A 37 -18.84 19.16 -16.82
N ASN A 38 -19.34 19.48 -18.01
CA ASN A 38 -20.13 18.55 -18.83
C ASN A 38 -19.28 17.72 -19.82
N ILE A 39 -17.96 17.92 -19.84
CA ILE A 39 -17.05 17.27 -20.78
C ILE A 39 -16.33 16.12 -20.07
N CYS A 40 -16.26 14.97 -20.74
CA CYS A 40 -15.57 13.78 -20.26
C CYS A 40 -14.23 13.67 -21.00
N HIS A 41 -13.13 13.66 -20.26
CA HIS A 41 -11.77 13.53 -20.80
C HIS A 41 -11.20 12.15 -20.47
N PRO A 42 -10.50 11.48 -21.42
CA PRO A 42 -9.77 10.27 -21.09
C PRO A 42 -8.61 10.60 -20.15
N GLN A 43 -8.52 9.87 -19.05
CA GLN A 43 -7.41 9.97 -18.10
C GLN A 43 -6.57 8.69 -18.20
N ILE A 44 -5.26 8.85 -18.37
CA ILE A 44 -4.32 7.75 -18.48
C ILE A 44 -3.59 7.62 -17.16
N TRP A 45 -3.51 6.39 -16.65
CA TRP A 45 -2.76 6.02 -15.47
C TRP A 45 -1.69 5.01 -15.89
N ASP A 46 -0.43 5.41 -15.88
CA ASP A 46 0.71 4.53 -16.11
C ASP A 46 1.58 4.39 -14.86
N GLY A 47 2.79 3.83 -14.98
CA GLY A 47 3.67 3.65 -13.84
C GLY A 47 3.99 4.93 -13.05
N ALA A 48 3.92 6.11 -13.67
CA ALA A 48 4.15 7.40 -13.03
C ALA A 48 2.96 7.86 -12.16
N GLU A 49 1.73 7.57 -12.57
CA GLU A 49 0.53 7.90 -11.79
C GLU A 49 0.13 6.78 -10.82
N ILE A 50 0.45 5.53 -11.13
CA ILE A 50 0.10 4.37 -10.32
C ILE A 50 1.03 4.23 -9.10
N VAL A 51 2.27 4.71 -9.16
CA VAL A 51 3.27 4.52 -8.08
C VAL A 51 3.68 5.85 -7.46
N TYR A 52 3.49 5.99 -6.15
CA TYR A 52 3.90 7.18 -5.41
C TYR A 52 4.37 6.87 -3.99
N PRO A 53 5.57 7.28 -3.54
CA PRO A 53 6.60 7.92 -4.35
C PRO A 53 7.17 6.94 -5.39
N PRO A 54 7.81 7.44 -6.47
CA PRO A 54 8.32 6.58 -7.54
C PRO A 54 9.47 5.67 -7.11
N LEU A 55 10.12 5.94 -5.96
CA LEU A 55 11.15 5.11 -5.38
C LEU A 55 11.05 5.13 -3.85
N GLU A 56 10.96 3.94 -3.28
CA GLU A 56 10.95 3.71 -1.83
C GLU A 56 11.77 2.44 -1.52
N GLN A 57 12.51 2.45 -0.41
CA GLN A 57 13.35 1.31 -0.05
C GLN A 57 12.52 0.24 0.66
N GLY A 58 12.46 -0.97 0.10
CA GLY A 58 11.78 -2.10 0.72
C GLY A 58 10.24 -2.06 0.65
N ALA A 59 9.66 -1.03 0.05
CA ALA A 59 8.22 -0.89 -0.15
C ALA A 59 7.91 -0.23 -1.50
N THR A 60 6.64 -0.32 -1.92
CA THR A 60 6.10 0.47 -3.03
C THR A 60 4.61 0.61 -2.81
N LEU A 61 4.09 1.82 -2.97
CA LEU A 61 2.65 2.08 -2.95
C LEU A 61 2.12 2.01 -4.37
N ILE A 62 1.07 1.22 -4.56
CA ILE A 62 0.32 1.11 -5.81
C ILE A 62 -1.04 1.74 -5.57
N ILE A 63 -1.33 2.83 -6.27
CA ILE A 63 -2.59 3.56 -6.17
C ILE A 63 -3.68 2.74 -6.87
N THR A 64 -4.67 2.31 -6.09
CA THR A 64 -5.79 1.49 -6.58
C THR A 64 -7.05 2.29 -6.83
N ASN A 65 -7.21 3.43 -6.16
CA ASN A 65 -8.36 4.32 -6.28
C ASN A 65 -7.95 5.75 -5.94
N THR A 66 -8.62 6.75 -6.51
CA THR A 66 -8.36 8.17 -6.26
C THR A 66 -9.66 8.97 -6.20
N ILE A 67 -9.63 10.02 -5.37
CA ILE A 67 -10.65 11.07 -5.32
C ILE A 67 -9.91 12.36 -5.65
N GLU A 68 -10.34 13.03 -6.71
CA GLU A 68 -9.69 14.24 -7.20
C GLU A 68 -10.65 15.42 -7.06
N THR A 69 -10.19 16.46 -6.35
CA THR A 69 -10.91 17.73 -6.23
C THR A 69 -10.06 18.85 -6.84
N PRO A 70 -10.16 19.07 -8.16
CA PRO A 70 -9.27 19.96 -8.87
C PRO A 70 -9.65 21.43 -8.65
N GLN A 71 -8.69 22.32 -8.88
CA GLN A 71 -8.87 23.78 -8.81
C GLN A 71 -9.31 24.29 -7.43
N GLN A 72 -8.86 23.61 -6.37
CA GLN A 72 -9.11 24.07 -5.02
C GLN A 72 -8.45 25.43 -4.74
N THR A 73 -9.23 26.35 -4.17
CA THR A 73 -8.77 27.69 -3.74
C THR A 73 -9.19 27.96 -2.30
N PRO A 74 -8.42 28.74 -1.51
CA PRO A 74 -8.85 29.12 -0.17
C PRO A 74 -10.15 29.93 -0.22
N CYS A 75 -11.13 29.53 0.58
CA CYS A 75 -12.48 30.07 0.52
C CYS A 75 -13.19 30.01 1.88
N VAL A 76 -14.41 30.55 1.91
CA VAL A 76 -15.38 30.34 2.97
C VAL A 76 -16.52 29.48 2.43
N SER A 77 -16.92 28.44 3.16
CA SER A 77 -17.99 27.52 2.72
C SER A 77 -18.78 26.93 3.88
N ASN A 78 -19.87 26.23 3.55
CA ASN A 78 -20.56 25.33 4.47
C ASN A 78 -19.78 24.01 4.56
N PRO A 79 -19.69 23.35 5.73
CA PRO A 79 -19.03 22.05 5.86
C PRO A 79 -19.75 20.94 5.08
N VAL A 80 -18.98 19.94 4.59
CA VAL A 80 -19.52 18.75 3.88
C VAL A 80 -20.46 17.95 4.77
N GLU A 81 -20.18 17.87 6.07
CA GLU A 81 -21.01 17.17 7.06
C GLU A 81 -21.60 18.16 8.09
N PRO A 82 -22.68 18.90 7.74
CA PRO A 82 -23.28 19.93 8.60
C PRO A 82 -23.63 19.45 10.01
N ASN A 83 -23.98 18.17 10.16
CA ASN A 83 -24.36 17.58 11.45
C ASN A 83 -23.22 17.58 12.49
N LYS A 84 -21.95 17.63 12.07
CA LYS A 84 -20.80 17.75 12.99
C LYS A 84 -20.54 19.19 13.44
N PHE A 85 -21.18 20.16 12.80
CA PHE A 85 -20.92 21.60 12.93
C PHE A 85 -22.17 22.41 13.30
N VAL A 86 -23.13 21.78 13.96
CA VAL A 86 -24.39 22.43 14.36
C VAL A 86 -24.11 23.58 15.33
N CYS A 87 -24.77 24.71 15.11
CA CYS A 87 -24.75 25.88 15.99
C CYS A 87 -26.17 26.44 16.19
N PHE A 88 -26.36 27.20 17.26
CA PHE A 88 -27.57 27.97 17.54
C PHE A 88 -27.30 29.48 17.48
N SER A 89 -26.02 29.87 17.62
CA SER A 89 -25.55 31.26 17.57
C SER A 89 -24.06 31.32 17.16
N ASP A 90 -23.59 32.51 16.78
CA ASP A 90 -22.18 32.74 16.40
C ASP A 90 -21.19 32.35 17.52
N SER A 91 -21.58 32.47 18.79
CA SER A 91 -20.73 32.07 19.93
C SER A 91 -20.43 30.57 20.01
N ASP A 92 -21.23 29.74 19.33
CA ASP A 92 -20.99 28.30 19.25
C ASP A 92 -19.84 27.97 18.26
N CYS A 93 -19.52 28.89 17.34
CA CYS A 93 -18.59 28.69 16.23
C CYS A 93 -17.20 29.28 16.51
N LYS A 94 -16.53 28.84 17.58
CA LYS A 94 -15.27 29.46 18.02
C LYS A 94 -14.11 29.30 17.02
N VAL A 95 -13.48 30.43 16.67
CA VAL A 95 -12.41 30.54 15.64
C VAL A 95 -11.15 29.74 15.98
N ASP A 96 -10.86 29.54 17.27
CA ASP A 96 -9.71 28.78 17.76
C ASP A 96 -9.89 27.25 17.69
N ARG A 97 -11.10 26.79 17.33
CA ARG A 97 -11.40 25.37 17.22
C ARG A 97 -11.11 24.87 15.81
N ILE A 98 -10.00 24.16 15.65
CA ILE A 98 -9.82 23.27 14.50
C ILE A 98 -10.67 22.02 14.76
N PRO A 99 -11.66 21.71 13.91
CA PRO A 99 -12.49 20.52 14.06
C PRO A 99 -11.63 19.26 14.01
N PHE A 100 -12.03 18.23 14.75
CA PHE A 100 -11.28 16.97 14.84
C PHE A 100 -11.18 16.32 13.44
N GLY A 101 -9.95 16.10 12.96
CA GLY A 101 -9.65 15.62 11.58
C GLY A 101 -9.46 16.72 10.53
N GLY A 102 -9.36 17.99 10.94
CA GLY A 102 -9.70 19.16 10.13
C GLY A 102 -8.72 19.59 9.02
N PHE A 103 -9.22 19.56 7.79
CA PHE A 103 -8.77 20.37 6.65
C PHE A 103 -9.39 21.80 6.63
N SER A 104 -10.13 22.18 7.68
CA SER A 104 -10.93 23.40 7.71
C SER A 104 -10.94 24.06 9.10
N ALA A 105 -11.11 25.38 9.19
CA ALA A 105 -11.18 26.14 10.44
C ALA A 105 -12.51 26.90 10.56
N LEU A 106 -13.06 27.11 11.75
CA LEU A 106 -14.32 27.85 11.93
C LEU A 106 -14.12 29.37 11.73
N THR A 107 -15.06 30.05 11.08
CA THR A 107 -14.96 31.51 10.84
C THR A 107 -15.46 32.37 12.00
N GLY A 108 -16.18 31.80 12.97
CA GLY A 108 -16.90 32.60 13.99
C GLY A 108 -18.40 32.73 13.74
N ARG A 109 -18.91 32.29 12.58
CA ARG A 109 -20.28 32.60 12.15
C ARG A 109 -21.16 31.35 12.08
N CYS A 110 -22.38 31.49 12.58
CA CYS A 110 -23.44 30.51 12.49
C CYS A 110 -24.41 30.93 11.37
N ILE A 111 -24.47 30.12 10.30
CA ILE A 111 -25.23 30.44 9.10
C ILE A 111 -26.39 29.47 8.89
N GLY A 112 -27.40 29.90 8.12
CA GLY A 112 -28.52 29.04 7.75
C GLY A 112 -29.43 28.63 8.91
N ILE A 113 -29.61 29.50 9.91
CA ILE A 113 -30.45 29.22 11.08
C ILE A 113 -31.92 29.05 10.66
N ILE A 114 -32.44 27.83 10.80
CA ILE A 114 -33.85 27.49 10.59
C ILE A 114 -34.35 26.85 11.89
N ASN A 115 -35.46 27.37 12.45
CA ASN A 115 -36.00 26.93 13.75
C ASN A 115 -34.95 26.93 14.88
N GLY A 116 -34.08 27.94 14.91
CA GLY A 116 -33.02 28.09 15.91
C GLY A 116 -31.78 27.22 15.69
N LYS A 117 -31.75 26.38 14.65
CA LYS A 117 -30.63 25.48 14.35
C LYS A 117 -29.95 25.89 13.04
N GLY A 118 -28.65 26.19 13.09
CA GLY A 118 -27.80 26.49 11.95
C GLY A 118 -26.57 25.60 11.87
N VAL A 119 -25.62 25.99 11.02
CA VAL A 119 -24.32 25.33 10.86
C VAL A 119 -23.18 26.36 10.90
N CYS A 120 -22.06 26.02 11.53
CA CYS A 120 -20.90 26.89 11.54
C CYS A 120 -20.27 27.00 10.14
N GLU A 121 -19.97 28.22 9.75
CA GLU A 121 -19.22 28.55 8.54
C GLU A 121 -17.73 28.24 8.74
N ILE A 122 -17.06 27.78 7.67
CA ILE A 122 -15.67 27.32 7.71
C ILE A 122 -14.78 28.01 6.67
N TYR A 123 -13.53 28.27 7.03
CA TYR A 123 -12.41 28.46 6.12
C TYR A 123 -11.92 27.10 5.63
N SER A 124 -11.83 26.92 4.31
CA SER A 124 -11.43 25.64 3.70
C SER A 124 -10.84 25.84 2.30
N TRP A 125 -10.51 24.72 1.64
CA TRP A 125 -10.25 24.64 0.21
C TRP A 125 -11.56 24.38 -0.55
N CYS A 126 -11.93 25.25 -1.49
CA CYS A 126 -13.14 25.12 -2.32
C CYS A 126 -12.82 24.79 -3.78
N PRO A 127 -13.62 23.93 -4.44
CA PRO A 127 -14.75 23.22 -3.86
C PRO A 127 -14.29 22.19 -2.81
N LEU A 128 -15.15 21.92 -1.84
CA LEU A 128 -14.86 20.90 -0.84
C LEU A 128 -14.78 19.54 -1.53
N GLU A 129 -13.91 18.68 -0.99
CA GLU A 129 -13.78 17.32 -1.47
C GLU A 129 -15.09 16.56 -1.34
N ASN A 130 -15.41 15.78 -2.36
CA ASN A 130 -16.54 14.86 -2.33
C ASN A 130 -15.99 13.44 -2.19
N ASP A 131 -16.02 12.91 -0.97
CA ASP A 131 -15.56 11.55 -0.65
C ASP A 131 -16.42 10.44 -1.31
N THR A 132 -17.44 10.80 -2.08
CA THR A 132 -18.18 9.85 -2.91
C THR A 132 -17.25 9.33 -3.99
N ILE A 133 -16.84 8.07 -3.86
CA ILE A 133 -16.00 7.41 -4.85
C ILE A 133 -16.76 7.30 -6.18
N PRO A 134 -16.26 7.93 -7.25
CA PRO A 134 -16.89 7.86 -8.56
C PRO A 134 -16.59 6.50 -9.19
N PHE A 135 -17.49 5.53 -9.03
CA PHE A 135 -17.43 4.31 -9.82
C PHE A 135 -17.94 4.60 -11.24
N ASP A 136 -17.05 4.98 -12.15
CA ASP A 136 -17.33 4.95 -13.60
C ASP A 136 -17.20 3.51 -14.17
N PHE A 137 -16.72 2.57 -13.36
CA PHE A 137 -16.46 1.16 -13.69
C PHE A 137 -16.91 0.26 -12.52
N SER A 138 -17.24 -1.01 -12.82
CA SER A 138 -17.47 -2.02 -11.77
C SER A 138 -16.18 -2.24 -10.97
N LEU A 139 -16.26 -2.30 -9.64
CA LEU A 139 -15.12 -2.60 -8.76
C LEU A 139 -14.40 -3.88 -9.19
N GLN A 140 -15.15 -4.85 -9.73
CA GLN A 140 -14.62 -6.10 -10.26
C GLN A 140 -13.72 -5.87 -11.50
N ASP A 141 -14.17 -5.06 -12.46
CA ASP A 141 -13.42 -4.80 -13.69
C ASP A 141 -12.08 -4.11 -13.36
N ARG A 142 -12.09 -3.15 -12.42
CA ARG A 142 -10.85 -2.52 -11.95
C ARG A 142 -9.93 -3.52 -11.25
N PHE A 143 -10.49 -4.44 -10.46
CA PHE A 143 -9.70 -5.50 -9.84
C PHE A 143 -9.02 -6.38 -10.89
N GLU A 144 -9.70 -6.73 -11.97
CA GLU A 144 -9.14 -7.52 -13.06
C GLU A 144 -8.04 -6.77 -13.83
N VAL A 145 -8.23 -5.47 -14.08
CA VAL A 145 -7.20 -4.63 -14.72
C VAL A 145 -5.96 -4.52 -13.84
N ILE A 146 -6.10 -4.19 -12.56
CA ILE A 146 -4.97 -4.08 -11.63
C ILE A 146 -4.28 -5.44 -11.44
N SER A 147 -5.03 -6.53 -11.48
CA SER A 147 -4.49 -7.89 -11.44
C SER A 147 -3.57 -8.22 -12.63
N ASN A 148 -3.63 -7.46 -13.73
CA ASN A 148 -2.72 -7.60 -14.87
C ASN A 148 -1.40 -6.85 -14.71
N TYR A 149 -1.28 -5.99 -13.70
CA TYR A 149 -0.05 -5.26 -13.46
C TYR A 149 1.06 -6.21 -13.04
N THR A 150 2.30 -5.79 -13.28
CA THR A 150 3.48 -6.54 -12.88
C THR A 150 4.39 -5.71 -12.00
N ILE A 151 4.98 -6.35 -11.01
CA ILE A 151 6.02 -5.77 -10.16
C ILE A 151 7.32 -6.55 -10.36
N TYR A 152 8.37 -5.85 -10.75
CA TYR A 152 9.74 -6.36 -10.77
C TYR A 152 10.41 -5.99 -9.45
N VAL A 153 10.85 -7.01 -8.70
CA VAL A 153 11.49 -6.84 -7.38
C VAL A 153 12.96 -7.23 -7.51
N ARG A 154 13.86 -6.25 -7.51
CA ARG A 154 15.30 -6.47 -7.60
C ARG A 154 15.92 -6.37 -6.23
N VAL A 155 16.55 -7.45 -5.77
CA VAL A 155 17.18 -7.52 -4.45
C VAL A 155 18.67 -7.75 -4.61
N TYR A 156 19.45 -7.00 -3.85
CA TYR A 156 20.87 -7.27 -3.63
C TYR A 156 21.06 -7.71 -2.19
N ILE A 157 21.95 -8.68 -2.00
CA ILE A 157 22.27 -9.24 -0.69
C ILE A 157 23.76 -9.27 -0.43
N GLU A 158 24.13 -9.18 0.84
CA GLU A 158 25.49 -9.33 1.34
C GLU A 158 25.50 -10.16 2.63
N TYR A 159 26.31 -11.22 2.63
CA TYR A 159 26.75 -11.91 3.83
C TYR A 159 28.13 -11.35 4.17
N ARG A 160 28.17 -10.35 5.05
CA ARG A 160 29.34 -9.50 5.29
C ARG A 160 30.47 -10.28 5.95
N LYS A 161 30.15 -11.15 6.90
CA LYS A 161 31.08 -12.04 7.60
C LYS A 161 31.77 -12.99 6.63
N PHE A 162 31.02 -13.51 5.66
CA PHE A 162 31.53 -14.45 4.66
C PHE A 162 32.11 -13.75 3.41
N GLY A 163 31.98 -12.43 3.30
CA GLY A 163 32.48 -11.66 2.15
C GLY A 163 31.75 -11.97 0.83
N ILE A 164 30.52 -12.45 0.90
CA ILE A 164 29.74 -12.89 -0.26
C ILE A 164 28.67 -11.84 -0.59
N ARG A 165 28.56 -11.50 -1.88
CA ARG A 165 27.53 -10.61 -2.41
C ARG A 165 26.76 -11.32 -3.52
N GLY A 166 25.48 -11.02 -3.60
CA GLY A 166 24.58 -11.66 -4.55
C GLY A 166 23.37 -10.80 -4.89
N ASN A 167 22.53 -11.33 -5.77
CA ASN A 167 21.26 -10.73 -6.12
C ASN A 167 20.31 -11.82 -6.66
N ASN A 168 19.05 -11.46 -6.84
CA ASN A 168 18.01 -12.39 -7.33
C ASN A 168 17.88 -12.46 -8.86
N LYS A 169 18.89 -12.02 -9.61
CA LYS A 169 18.96 -12.19 -11.07
C LYS A 169 19.93 -13.32 -11.39
N PHE A 170 19.40 -14.41 -11.94
CA PHE A 170 20.17 -15.58 -12.35
C PHE A 170 20.23 -15.67 -13.88
N ASP A 171 21.34 -16.17 -14.42
CA ASP A 171 21.59 -16.21 -15.87
C ASP A 171 20.66 -17.19 -16.61
N ASP A 172 20.18 -18.23 -15.92
CA ASP A 172 19.22 -19.20 -16.45
C ASP A 172 17.77 -18.68 -16.49
N VAL A 173 17.52 -17.48 -15.95
CA VAL A 173 16.20 -16.84 -15.91
C VAL A 173 16.16 -15.64 -16.86
N ASP A 174 15.47 -15.79 -17.98
CA ASP A 174 15.26 -14.70 -18.94
C ASP A 174 14.23 -13.66 -18.41
N ILE A 175 14.75 -12.60 -17.78
CA ILE A 175 13.96 -11.48 -17.22
C ILE A 175 13.05 -10.80 -18.26
N THR A 176 13.34 -10.90 -19.56
CA THR A 176 12.51 -10.26 -20.59
C THR A 176 11.17 -10.97 -20.78
N LYS A 177 11.11 -12.27 -20.48
CA LYS A 177 9.94 -13.13 -20.73
C LYS A 177 9.39 -13.80 -19.48
N CYS A 178 10.22 -14.01 -18.46
CA CYS A 178 9.81 -14.78 -17.28
C CYS A 178 8.68 -14.10 -16.52
N ARG A 179 7.85 -14.90 -15.88
CA ARG A 179 6.90 -14.49 -14.84
C ARG A 179 6.99 -15.51 -13.72
N PHE A 180 6.90 -15.05 -12.47
CA PHE A 180 6.97 -15.94 -11.32
C PHE A 180 5.88 -17.01 -11.38
N ASP A 181 6.30 -18.26 -11.19
CA ASP A 181 5.43 -19.41 -10.98
C ASP A 181 6.12 -20.36 -10.01
N LYS A 182 5.52 -20.54 -8.82
CA LYS A 182 6.04 -21.40 -7.75
C LYS A 182 6.23 -22.87 -8.17
N ASN A 183 5.44 -23.36 -9.12
CA ASN A 183 5.46 -24.76 -9.52
C ASN A 183 6.45 -25.04 -10.67
N ASP A 184 6.89 -24.01 -11.38
CA ASP A 184 7.83 -24.13 -12.50
C ASP A 184 9.29 -24.24 -11.99
N PRO A 185 10.13 -25.11 -12.58
CA PRO A 185 11.52 -25.30 -12.13
C PRO A 185 12.42 -24.07 -12.26
N ILE A 186 12.21 -23.22 -13.28
CA ILE A 186 13.03 -22.04 -13.57
C ILE A 186 12.32 -20.77 -13.11
N ASN A 187 11.05 -20.63 -13.48
CA ASN A 187 10.25 -19.43 -13.23
C ASN A 187 9.92 -19.23 -11.74
N ARG A 188 10.08 -20.24 -10.86
CA ARG A 188 10.04 -20.05 -9.40
C ARG A 188 11.10 -19.07 -8.89
N HIS A 189 12.14 -18.80 -9.69
CA HIS A 189 13.19 -17.83 -9.36
C HIS A 189 13.02 -16.50 -10.10
N CYS A 190 11.99 -16.36 -10.94
CA CYS A 190 11.73 -15.12 -11.65
C CYS A 190 11.29 -14.00 -10.68
N PRO A 191 11.97 -12.85 -10.67
CA PRO A 191 11.66 -11.72 -9.80
C PRO A 191 10.55 -10.78 -10.33
N ILE A 192 9.78 -11.22 -11.35
CA ILE A 192 8.67 -10.45 -11.93
C ILE A 192 7.36 -11.15 -11.57
N PHE A 193 6.54 -10.48 -10.77
CA PHE A 193 5.28 -11.01 -10.26
C PHE A 193 4.11 -10.29 -10.92
N ARG A 194 3.09 -11.03 -11.33
CA ARG A 194 1.79 -10.44 -11.68
C ARG A 194 1.02 -10.19 -10.38
N LEU A 195 0.41 -9.02 -10.22
CA LEU A 195 -0.34 -8.71 -9.00
C LEU A 195 -1.49 -9.70 -8.77
N GLY A 196 -2.17 -10.14 -9.83
CA GLY A 196 -3.19 -11.18 -9.75
C GLY A 196 -2.69 -12.48 -9.12
N TYR A 197 -1.46 -12.93 -9.45
CA TYR A 197 -0.86 -14.12 -8.82
C TYR A 197 -0.71 -13.93 -7.31
N ILE A 198 -0.22 -12.75 -6.90
CA ILE A 198 -0.05 -12.41 -5.48
C ILE A 198 -1.41 -12.36 -4.78
N PHE A 199 -2.40 -11.73 -5.42
CA PHE A 199 -3.76 -11.60 -4.92
C PHE A 199 -4.41 -12.97 -4.72
N ASP A 200 -4.23 -13.89 -5.66
CA ASP A 200 -4.74 -15.25 -5.58
C ASP A 200 -4.09 -16.04 -4.42
N GLU A 201 -2.76 -15.97 -4.27
CA GLU A 201 -2.02 -16.64 -3.18
C GLU A 201 -2.50 -16.18 -1.79
N ILE A 202 -2.81 -14.89 -1.63
CA ILE A 202 -3.32 -14.33 -0.36
C ILE A 202 -4.85 -14.25 -0.29
N LYS A 203 -5.56 -14.76 -1.30
CA LYS A 203 -7.04 -14.73 -1.41
C LYS A 203 -7.64 -13.33 -1.27
N LEU A 204 -6.99 -12.33 -1.87
CA LEU A 204 -7.43 -10.94 -1.84
C LEU A 204 -8.75 -10.78 -2.61
N LYS A 205 -9.69 -10.02 -2.03
CA LYS A 205 -10.99 -9.72 -2.64
C LYS A 205 -10.99 -8.33 -3.27
N PRO A 206 -11.86 -8.06 -4.28
CA PRO A 206 -11.98 -6.74 -4.90
C PRO A 206 -12.23 -5.58 -3.92
N SER A 207 -12.90 -5.84 -2.80
CA SER A 207 -13.12 -4.85 -1.73
C SER A 207 -11.84 -4.26 -1.14
N ALA A 208 -10.70 -4.93 -1.27
CA ALA A 208 -9.40 -4.41 -0.84
C ALA A 208 -8.94 -3.19 -1.64
N LEU A 209 -9.38 -3.04 -2.90
CA LEU A 209 -9.02 -1.84 -3.69
C LEU A 209 -9.68 -0.56 -3.18
N TYR A 210 -10.80 -0.70 -2.46
CA TYR A 210 -11.52 0.40 -1.84
C TYR A 210 -10.89 0.82 -0.51
N LYS A 211 -10.64 -0.15 0.37
CA LYS A 211 -10.10 0.11 1.72
C LYS A 211 -8.60 0.37 1.73
N GLY A 212 -7.91 0.01 0.64
CA GLY A 212 -6.47 -0.17 0.65
C GLY A 212 -6.07 -1.46 1.36
N GLY A 213 -4.77 -1.73 1.39
CA GLY A 213 -4.22 -2.85 2.11
C GLY A 213 -2.70 -2.91 2.05
N VAL A 214 -2.12 -3.77 2.88
CA VAL A 214 -0.66 -3.96 2.95
C VAL A 214 -0.33 -5.41 2.63
N ILE A 215 0.43 -5.62 1.55
CA ILE A 215 0.86 -6.93 1.09
C ILE A 215 2.35 -7.09 1.37
N GLY A 216 2.73 -8.19 2.00
CA GLY A 216 4.12 -8.57 2.21
C GLY A 216 4.61 -9.52 1.12
N ILE A 217 5.70 -9.16 0.43
CA ILE A 217 6.48 -10.07 -0.41
C ILE A 217 7.71 -10.49 0.40
N LEU A 218 7.70 -11.73 0.88
CA LEU A 218 8.75 -12.31 1.70
C LEU A 218 9.76 -13.00 0.78
N ILE A 219 11.04 -12.67 0.95
CA ILE A 219 12.15 -13.18 0.12
C ILE A 219 13.14 -13.87 1.05
N ASN A 220 13.00 -15.20 1.18
CA ASN A 220 13.83 -15.98 2.08
C ASN A 220 15.10 -16.47 1.38
N TRP A 221 16.25 -16.26 2.01
CA TRP A 221 17.54 -16.76 1.58
C TRP A 221 18.08 -17.72 2.65
N ASP A 222 17.81 -19.02 2.50
CA ASP A 222 18.44 -20.08 3.28
C ASP A 222 19.51 -20.73 2.40
N CYS A 223 20.76 -20.36 2.63
CA CYS A 223 21.87 -20.74 1.77
C CYS A 223 22.95 -21.47 2.54
N ASN A 224 23.31 -22.65 2.04
CA ASN A 224 24.49 -23.36 2.50
C ASN A 224 25.71 -22.92 1.66
N LEU A 225 26.54 -22.06 2.24
CA LEU A 225 27.66 -21.43 1.56
C LEU A 225 28.91 -22.34 1.44
N ASP A 226 28.91 -23.52 2.08
CA ASP A 226 29.98 -24.53 1.92
C ASP A 226 30.10 -25.00 0.46
N PHE A 227 28.98 -24.97 -0.28
CA PHE A 227 28.91 -25.33 -1.71
C PHE A 227 29.08 -24.13 -2.64
N GLY A 228 29.37 -22.95 -2.09
CA GLY A 228 29.43 -21.68 -2.82
C GLY A 228 28.06 -21.04 -3.06
N PHE A 229 28.07 -19.84 -3.67
CA PHE A 229 26.87 -19.03 -3.84
C PHE A 229 26.00 -19.40 -5.06
N SER A 230 26.51 -20.19 -6.01
CA SER A 230 25.79 -20.49 -7.26
C SER A 230 24.46 -21.23 -7.06
N GLY A 231 24.34 -22.02 -5.99
CA GLY A 231 23.10 -22.70 -5.59
C GLY A 231 22.21 -21.91 -4.62
N CYS A 232 22.67 -20.76 -4.13
CA CYS A 232 21.93 -19.91 -3.20
C CYS A 232 20.86 -19.14 -3.97
N ARG A 233 19.60 -19.54 -3.83
CA ARG A 233 18.46 -18.93 -4.53
C ARG A 233 17.35 -18.55 -3.55
N PRO A 234 16.65 -17.43 -3.79
CA PRO A 234 15.58 -17.01 -2.91
C PRO A 234 14.34 -17.87 -3.09
N ILE A 235 13.57 -17.99 -2.01
CA ILE A 235 12.21 -18.52 -2.00
C ILE A 235 11.27 -17.35 -1.75
N TYR A 236 10.28 -17.20 -2.62
CA TYR A 236 9.27 -16.14 -2.54
C TYR A 236 7.99 -16.67 -1.90
N SER A 237 7.41 -15.89 -0.99
CA SER A 237 6.08 -16.13 -0.43
C SER A 237 5.33 -14.83 -0.19
N PHE A 238 4.01 -14.88 -0.14
CA PHE A 238 3.16 -13.71 -0.06
C PHE A 238 2.27 -13.77 1.18
N THR A 239 1.99 -12.61 1.77
CA THR A 239 1.11 -12.51 2.93
C THR A 239 0.31 -11.21 2.92
N ASN A 240 -0.87 -11.22 3.54
CA ASN A 240 -1.59 -10.00 3.85
C ASN A 240 -1.18 -9.53 5.26
N LEU A 241 -0.43 -8.42 5.33
CA LEU A 241 0.12 -7.91 6.59
C LEU A 241 -0.93 -7.20 7.46
N GLN A 242 -2.07 -6.80 6.89
CA GLN A 242 -3.16 -6.16 7.63
C GLN A 242 -4.00 -7.18 8.44
N GLY A 243 -3.82 -8.49 8.17
CA GLY A 243 -4.60 -9.56 8.75
C GLY A 243 -6.04 -9.63 8.18
N GLU A 244 -6.75 -10.74 8.44
CA GLU A 244 -8.16 -10.89 8.04
C GLU A 244 -9.12 -10.01 8.86
N SER A 245 -8.62 -9.31 9.89
CA SER A 245 -9.41 -8.62 10.91
C SER A 245 -9.51 -7.09 10.76
N ALA A 246 -9.02 -6.49 9.67
CA ALA A 246 -9.24 -5.07 9.41
C ALA A 246 -10.57 -4.81 8.67
N GLU A 247 -11.66 -5.25 9.28
CA GLU A 247 -12.86 -4.40 9.26
C GLU A 247 -12.52 -3.24 10.19
N ASP A 248 -12.02 -2.14 9.65
CA ASP A 248 -11.64 -1.00 10.48
C ASP A 248 -12.86 -0.52 11.28
N VAL A 249 -12.70 -0.68 12.59
CA VAL A 249 -13.57 -0.17 13.64
C VAL A 249 -13.52 1.35 13.57
N GLY A 250 -14.61 1.93 13.08
CA GLY A 250 -14.96 3.29 13.48
C GLY A 250 -15.12 3.33 15.00
N GLY A 251 -14.16 3.95 15.68
CA GLY A 251 -14.33 4.45 17.04
C GLY A 251 -13.96 3.53 18.21
N SER A 252 -13.05 4.06 19.03
CA SER A 252 -12.93 3.84 20.48
C SER A 252 -12.42 2.48 20.99
N GLY A 253 -11.11 2.47 21.30
CA GLY A 253 -10.57 2.01 22.58
C GLY A 253 -10.84 0.57 23.04
N ASN A 254 -9.88 -0.31 22.84
CA ASN A 254 -9.11 -0.95 23.93
C ASN A 254 -8.07 -1.91 23.37
N GLY A 255 -6.81 -1.47 23.38
CA GLY A 255 -5.66 -2.28 23.00
C GLY A 255 -5.41 -3.40 24.00
N LYS A 256 -5.52 -4.65 23.55
CA LYS A 256 -4.84 -5.77 24.21
C LYS A 256 -3.40 -5.82 23.70
N SER A 257 -2.50 -5.17 24.42
CA SER A 257 -1.05 -5.32 24.24
C SER A 257 -0.65 -6.75 24.62
N ARG A 258 -0.35 -7.60 23.63
CA ARG A 258 0.54 -8.75 23.83
C ARG A 258 1.94 -8.28 23.50
N ARG A 259 2.71 -7.96 24.55
CA ARG A 259 4.16 -7.83 24.48
C ARG A 259 4.75 -9.19 24.07
N ASN A 260 5.35 -9.25 22.89
CA ASN A 260 6.53 -10.08 22.69
C ASN A 260 7.69 -9.11 22.42
N GLN A 261 8.67 -9.17 23.32
CA GLN A 261 10.00 -8.61 23.12
C GLN A 261 10.77 -9.51 22.16
N GLU A 262 11.46 -8.89 21.21
CA GLU A 262 12.80 -9.20 20.65
C GLU A 262 12.89 -8.42 19.31
N LYS A 263 13.57 -7.26 19.28
CA LYS A 263 14.96 -7.07 18.78
C LYS A 263 15.14 -7.77 17.41
N GLU A 264 15.39 -7.06 16.31
CA GLU A 264 16.60 -6.26 16.09
C GLU A 264 16.46 -5.30 14.88
N VAL A 265 17.51 -4.47 14.73
CA VAL A 265 17.75 -3.36 13.78
C VAL A 265 17.79 -3.80 12.32
#